data_AF-A0AAV6L7J3-F1
#
_entry.id   AF-A0AAV6L7J3-F1
#
_cell.length_a   1.000
_cell.length_b   1.000
_cell.length_c   1.000
_cell.angle_alpha   90.00
_cell.angle_beta   90.00
_cell.angle_gamma   90.00
#
_symmetry.space_group_name_H-M   'P 1'
#
loop_
_entity.id
_entity.type
_entity.pdbx_description
1 polymer ?
#
loop_
_entity_poly.entity_id
_entity_poly.type
_entity_poly.pdbx_seq_one_letter_code
_entity_poly.pdbx_strand_id
1 'polypeptide(L)'
;MIASPPPPSLRNLKNACCFSPFILGSSYHHRVISVQSQRTWRPVMFLNQKPTVKDGVLSINGRDALAGVPDNVVVTPWTDSSAFLGATSAHSTSRHVFKLGVIQDARFLCLFRFKIFWMIPRVGNSGSDIPAETQMLLLEAKEETTYIVFLPVLNGEFRSSLQGNSANELEFCVESGDPAIVASESLNAVFVNCGNNPFDLMTESMKILEKYTGTFTIREQKQASQFTN
;
A
#
# COMPACT_ATOMS: atom_id res chain seq x y z
N MET A 1 -40.26 33.75 29.46
CA MET A 1 -40.61 32.41 29.97
C MET A 1 -41.02 31.54 28.78
N ILE A 2 -40.06 30.86 28.15
CA ILE A 2 -40.30 29.81 27.15
C ILE A 2 -39.20 28.77 27.40
N ALA A 3 -39.57 27.49 27.55
CA ALA A 3 -38.64 26.39 27.73
C ALA A 3 -38.69 25.46 26.50
N SER A 4 -37.54 25.03 26.02
CA SER A 4 -37.44 24.09 24.89
C SER A 4 -37.77 22.66 25.34
N PRO A 5 -38.54 21.87 24.58
CA PRO A 5 -38.82 20.48 24.90
C PRO A 5 -37.60 19.56 24.64
N PRO A 6 -37.45 18.45 25.38
CA PRO A 6 -36.36 17.49 25.17
C PRO A 6 -36.60 16.56 23.95
N PRO A 7 -35.55 15.96 23.38
CA PRO A 7 -35.65 15.06 22.23
C PRO A 7 -36.23 13.67 22.59
N PRO A 8 -36.88 12.96 21.64
CA PRO A 8 -37.44 11.63 21.86
C PRO A 8 -36.38 10.53 21.93
N SER A 9 -36.65 9.49 22.73
CA SER A 9 -35.73 8.37 22.98
C SER A 9 -35.88 7.22 21.99
N LEU A 10 -34.77 6.61 21.57
CA LEU A 10 -34.75 5.36 20.80
C LEU A 10 -35.14 4.15 21.67
N ARG A 11 -36.10 3.34 21.21
CA ARG A 11 -36.33 1.97 21.71
C ARG A 11 -36.72 0.99 20.60
N ASN A 12 -35.81 0.03 20.37
CA ASN A 12 -36.05 -1.39 20.14
C ASN A 12 -36.98 -1.89 19.00
N LEU A 13 -36.32 -2.55 18.03
CA LEU A 13 -36.57 -3.95 17.62
C LEU A 13 -38.00 -4.35 17.16
N LYS A 14 -38.12 -4.71 15.87
CA LYS A 14 -38.16 -6.15 15.47
C LYS A 14 -38.11 -6.36 13.95
N ASN A 15 -37.70 -7.57 13.56
CA ASN A 15 -37.71 -8.07 12.20
C ASN A 15 -39.13 -8.48 11.77
N ALA A 16 -39.44 -8.35 10.48
CA ALA A 16 -40.31 -9.28 9.75
C ALA A 16 -39.92 -9.25 8.27
N CYS A 17 -39.93 -10.40 7.59
CA CYS A 17 -39.63 -10.51 6.15
C CYS A 17 -40.91 -10.78 5.35
N CYS A 18 -40.83 -10.53 4.04
CA CYS A 18 -41.65 -11.12 2.97
C CYS A 18 -43.18 -11.09 3.10
N PHE A 19 -43.83 -10.30 2.23
CA PHE A 19 -44.92 -10.84 1.41
C PHE A 19 -44.91 -10.20 0.01
N SER A 20 -45.26 -11.02 -0.97
CA SER A 20 -45.56 -10.74 -2.40
C SER A 20 -46.80 -11.61 -2.74
N PRO A 21 -47.39 -11.61 -3.96
CA PRO A 21 -47.01 -10.94 -5.22
C PRO A 21 -48.23 -10.27 -5.96
N PHE A 22 -48.08 -10.02 -7.26
CA PHE A 22 -49.15 -9.74 -8.27
C PHE A 22 -49.86 -8.37 -8.19
N ILE A 23 -50.23 -7.65 -9.27
CA ILE A 23 -49.99 -7.69 -10.74
C ILE A 23 -49.87 -6.18 -11.21
N LEU A 24 -49.60 -5.71 -12.44
CA LEU A 24 -49.35 -6.22 -13.81
C LEU A 24 -48.57 -5.13 -14.59
N GLY A 25 -47.80 -5.48 -15.63
CA GLY A 25 -47.29 -4.49 -16.61
C GLY A 25 -46.45 -5.11 -17.72
N SER A 26 -46.87 -4.95 -18.99
CA SER A 26 -46.12 -5.40 -20.17
C SER A 26 -45.58 -4.21 -20.95
N SER A 27 -44.28 -4.22 -21.27
CA SER A 27 -43.67 -3.38 -22.30
C SER A 27 -42.32 -3.96 -22.73
N TYR A 28 -42.03 -3.91 -24.03
CA TYR A 28 -40.82 -4.47 -24.62
C TYR A 28 -39.64 -3.53 -24.47
N HIS A 29 -38.48 -4.04 -24.02
CA HIS A 29 -37.19 -3.35 -24.11
C HIS A 29 -36.14 -4.24 -24.77
N HIS A 30 -35.32 -3.65 -25.65
CA HIS A 30 -34.22 -4.34 -26.31
C HIS A 30 -33.19 -4.84 -25.29
N ARG A 31 -32.99 -6.17 -25.26
CA ARG A 31 -32.02 -6.81 -24.37
C ARG A 31 -30.61 -6.71 -24.95
N VAL A 32 -29.91 -5.60 -24.67
CA VAL A 32 -28.46 -5.51 -24.91
C VAL A 32 -27.76 -6.55 -24.02
N ILE A 33 -27.22 -7.60 -24.63
CA ILE A 33 -26.46 -8.63 -23.92
C ILE A 33 -25.06 -8.10 -23.68
N SER A 34 -24.85 -7.44 -22.54
CA SER A 34 -23.50 -7.18 -22.03
C SER A 34 -22.88 -8.51 -21.60
N VAL A 35 -21.97 -9.04 -22.42
CA VAL A 35 -21.17 -10.22 -22.05
C VAL A 35 -20.13 -9.78 -21.01
N GLN A 36 -20.56 -9.70 -19.76
CA GLN A 36 -19.66 -9.55 -18.63
C GLN A 36 -18.80 -10.81 -18.54
N SER A 37 -17.57 -10.71 -19.04
CA SER A 37 -16.56 -11.76 -18.89
C SER A 37 -16.11 -11.81 -17.44
N GLN A 38 -16.92 -12.45 -16.59
CA GLN A 38 -16.55 -12.81 -15.23
C GLN A 38 -15.49 -13.90 -15.30
N ARG A 39 -14.23 -13.49 -15.52
CA ARG A 39 -13.05 -14.31 -15.24
C ARG A 39 -13.05 -14.59 -13.73
N THR A 40 -13.68 -15.69 -13.35
CA THR A 40 -13.63 -16.22 -11.99
C THR A 40 -12.19 -16.60 -11.68
N TRP A 41 -11.50 -15.70 -10.97
CA TRP A 41 -10.17 -15.96 -10.44
C TRP A 41 -10.22 -17.25 -9.61
N ARG A 42 -9.48 -18.27 -10.07
CA ARG A 42 -9.12 -19.40 -9.21
C ARG A 42 -7.86 -18.99 -8.47
N PRO A 43 -7.88 -18.86 -7.13
CA PRO A 43 -6.64 -18.74 -6.38
C PRO A 43 -5.82 -20.01 -6.61
N VAL A 44 -4.61 -19.87 -7.15
CA VAL A 44 -3.59 -20.89 -6.96
C VAL A 44 -3.29 -20.88 -5.46
N MET A 45 -3.46 -22.02 -4.79
CA MET A 45 -3.36 -22.10 -3.34
C MET A 45 -1.90 -21.96 -2.89
N PHE A 46 -1.48 -20.72 -2.64
CA PHE A 46 -0.36 -20.44 -1.76
C PHE A 46 -0.79 -20.63 -0.31
N LEU A 47 0.10 -21.17 0.51
CA LEU A 47 0.02 -21.03 1.96
C LEU A 47 0.33 -19.56 2.29
N ASN A 48 -0.72 -18.73 2.32
CA ASN A 48 -0.69 -17.32 2.67
C ASN A 48 0.09 -17.09 3.99
N GLN A 49 1.34 -16.64 3.89
CA GLN A 49 2.21 -16.38 5.05
C GLN A 49 2.43 -14.89 5.26
N LYS A 50 1.86 -14.36 6.35
CA LYS A 50 2.06 -12.97 6.80
C LYS A 50 3.55 -12.58 6.74
N PRO A 51 3.88 -11.37 6.28
CA PRO A 51 5.27 -10.89 6.30
C PRO A 51 5.88 -10.99 7.69
N THR A 52 7.11 -11.52 7.77
CA THR A 52 7.86 -11.65 9.03
C THR A 52 9.34 -11.37 8.81
N VAL A 53 10.03 -10.97 9.87
CA VAL A 53 11.49 -10.99 9.93
C VAL A 53 11.91 -12.16 10.82
N LYS A 54 12.87 -12.97 10.35
CA LYS A 54 13.51 -14.07 11.10
C LYS A 54 14.98 -14.12 10.74
N ASP A 55 15.85 -14.30 11.72
CA ASP A 55 17.30 -14.48 11.52
C ASP A 55 17.95 -13.40 10.61
N GLY A 56 17.43 -12.17 10.68
CA GLY A 56 17.87 -11.04 9.86
C GLY A 56 17.35 -11.04 8.40
N VAL A 57 16.35 -11.84 8.08
CA VAL A 57 15.73 -11.94 6.73
C VAL A 57 14.27 -11.53 6.77
N LEU A 58 13.85 -10.62 5.88
CA LEU A 58 12.47 -10.23 5.66
C LEU A 58 11.84 -11.15 4.60
N SER A 59 10.93 -12.01 5.03
CA SER A 59 10.17 -12.90 4.15
C SER A 59 8.73 -12.41 3.98
N ILE A 60 8.25 -12.30 2.75
CA ILE A 60 6.89 -11.88 2.38
C ILE A 60 6.22 -13.04 1.62
N ASN A 61 5.10 -13.56 2.14
CA ASN A 61 4.44 -14.78 1.63
C ASN A 61 5.40 -15.97 1.43
N GLY A 62 6.30 -16.17 2.40
CA GLY A 62 7.29 -17.25 2.37
C GLY A 62 8.45 -17.07 1.39
N ARG A 63 8.61 -15.89 0.76
CA ARG A 63 9.77 -15.56 -0.09
C ARG A 63 10.63 -14.48 0.52
N ASP A 64 11.93 -14.67 0.50
CA ASP A 64 12.89 -13.72 1.06
C ASP A 64 13.07 -12.51 0.13
N ALA A 65 12.88 -11.30 0.67
CA ALA A 65 12.95 -10.04 -0.06
C ALA A 65 14.25 -9.28 0.26
N LEU A 66 14.62 -9.24 1.54
CA LEU A 66 15.82 -8.56 2.05
C LEU A 66 16.52 -9.46 3.09
N ALA A 67 17.84 -9.48 3.10
CA ALA A 67 18.66 -10.08 4.16
C ALA A 67 19.52 -9.03 4.87
N GLY A 68 20.01 -9.34 6.08
CA GLY A 68 20.71 -8.36 6.92
C GLY A 68 19.80 -7.22 7.42
N VAL A 69 18.52 -7.53 7.66
CA VAL A 69 17.51 -6.64 8.25
C VAL A 69 17.92 -6.30 9.70
N PRO A 70 18.09 -5.02 10.06
CA PRO A 70 18.46 -4.62 11.42
C PRO A 70 17.35 -4.85 12.47
N ASP A 71 17.74 -5.10 13.72
CA ASP A 71 16.82 -5.35 14.86
C ASP A 71 15.87 -4.18 15.18
N ASN A 72 16.20 -2.96 14.76
CA ASN A 72 15.34 -1.78 14.96
C ASN A 72 14.29 -1.60 13.83
N VAL A 73 14.26 -2.48 12.82
CA VAL A 73 13.20 -2.51 11.80
C VAL A 73 11.94 -3.18 12.37
N VAL A 74 10.83 -2.46 12.29
CA VAL A 74 9.52 -2.92 12.74
C VAL A 74 8.71 -3.37 11.52
N VAL A 75 8.07 -4.53 11.62
CA VAL A 75 7.16 -5.05 10.59
C VAL A 75 5.77 -5.22 11.20
N THR A 76 4.79 -4.55 10.59
CA THR A 76 3.39 -4.53 11.04
C THR A 76 2.51 -5.19 9.96
N PRO A 77 2.18 -6.49 10.07
CA PRO A 77 1.35 -7.18 9.09
C PRO A 77 -0.06 -6.60 8.99
N TRP A 78 -0.52 -6.39 7.75
CA TRP A 78 -1.83 -5.81 7.44
C TRP A 78 -2.78 -6.80 6.75
N THR A 79 -2.24 -7.62 5.84
CA THR A 79 -2.88 -8.84 5.31
C THR A 79 -1.88 -9.99 5.36
N ASP A 80 -2.24 -11.17 4.85
CA ASP A 80 -1.27 -12.25 4.70
C ASP A 80 -0.22 -11.97 3.60
N SER A 81 -0.52 -11.05 2.66
CA SER A 81 0.38 -10.66 1.56
C SER A 81 1.09 -9.33 1.80
N SER A 82 0.66 -8.54 2.79
CA SER A 82 1.08 -7.14 2.96
C SER A 82 1.36 -6.74 4.41
N ALA A 83 2.27 -5.79 4.56
CA ALA A 83 2.67 -5.21 5.84
C ALA A 83 3.10 -3.76 5.66
N PHE A 84 3.24 -3.05 6.77
CA PHE A 84 4.04 -1.83 6.83
C PHE A 84 5.41 -2.16 7.43
N LEU A 85 6.45 -1.59 6.84
CA LEU A 85 7.80 -1.53 7.36
C LEU A 85 8.02 -0.15 7.99
N GLY A 86 8.78 -0.15 9.08
CA GLY A 86 9.19 1.05 9.80
C GLY A 86 10.45 0.81 10.61
N ALA A 87 10.87 1.79 11.40
CA ALA A 87 12.01 1.65 12.30
C ALA A 87 11.95 2.61 13.49
N THR A 88 12.74 2.30 14.52
CA THR A 88 12.97 3.13 15.71
C THR A 88 14.40 3.67 15.77
N SER A 89 14.60 4.78 16.49
CA SER A 89 15.88 5.47 16.69
C SER A 89 16.04 5.90 18.14
N ALA A 90 17.28 5.96 18.63
CA ALA A 90 17.60 6.47 19.96
C ALA A 90 17.49 8.00 20.08
N HIS A 91 17.28 8.71 18.97
CA HIS A 91 17.23 10.18 18.92
C HIS A 91 15.99 10.64 18.16
N SER A 92 15.38 11.74 18.61
CA SER A 92 14.30 12.39 17.87
C SER A 92 14.88 13.40 16.89
N THR A 93 14.52 13.31 15.60
CA THR A 93 14.97 14.23 14.55
C THR A 93 13.88 14.47 13.51
N SER A 94 14.04 15.52 12.69
CA SER A 94 13.15 15.84 11.56
C SER A 94 13.51 15.07 10.27
N ARG A 95 14.64 14.34 10.26
CA ARG A 95 15.09 13.52 9.13
C ARG A 95 15.91 12.31 9.56
N HIS A 96 15.38 11.11 9.33
CA HIS A 96 16.09 9.84 9.49
C HIS A 96 16.42 9.20 8.16
N VAL A 97 17.46 8.36 8.16
CA VAL A 97 17.71 7.35 7.13
C VAL A 97 17.91 6.03 7.85
N PHE A 98 17.13 5.02 7.46
CA PHE A 98 17.12 3.71 8.10
C PHE A 98 17.38 2.63 7.06
N LYS A 99 18.31 1.72 7.37
CA LYS A 99 18.55 0.50 6.58
C LYS A 99 17.40 -0.49 6.75
N LEU A 100 16.89 -1.04 5.65
CA LEU A 100 15.96 -2.19 5.66
C LEU A 100 16.68 -3.54 5.45
N GLY A 101 17.83 -3.55 4.79
CA GLY A 101 18.58 -4.77 4.47
C GLY A 101 19.20 -4.72 3.07
N VAL A 102 19.61 -5.86 2.53
CA VAL A 102 20.18 -6.04 1.19
C VAL A 102 19.23 -6.87 0.35
N ILE A 103 18.85 -6.37 -0.83
CA ILE A 103 17.94 -7.05 -1.77
C ILE A 103 18.55 -8.39 -2.19
N GLN A 104 17.79 -9.48 -1.98
CA GLN A 104 18.24 -10.82 -2.35
C GLN A 104 17.91 -11.13 -3.80
N ASP A 105 18.96 -11.16 -4.62
CA ASP A 105 19.01 -11.82 -5.93
C ASP A 105 17.92 -11.43 -6.97
N ALA A 106 17.22 -10.32 -6.76
CA ALA A 106 16.09 -9.86 -7.56
C ALA A 106 16.49 -8.90 -8.70
N ARG A 107 15.70 -8.88 -9.78
CA ARG A 107 15.63 -7.72 -10.68
C ARG A 107 14.60 -6.73 -10.14
N PHE A 108 14.72 -5.45 -10.48
CA PHE A 108 13.70 -4.48 -10.12
C PHE A 108 13.42 -3.39 -11.17
N LEU A 109 12.26 -2.77 -11.02
CA LEU A 109 11.87 -1.49 -11.60
C LEU A 109 11.58 -0.51 -10.44
N CYS A 110 12.19 0.67 -10.43
CA CYS A 110 11.87 1.73 -9.50
C CYS A 110 11.44 3.01 -10.22
N LEU A 111 10.56 3.80 -9.60
CA LEU A 111 10.23 5.17 -10.02
C LEU A 111 10.84 6.16 -9.01
N PHE A 112 11.66 7.09 -9.47
CA PHE A 112 12.35 8.05 -8.62
C PHE A 112 12.21 9.49 -9.12
N ARG A 113 12.14 10.44 -8.19
CA ARG A 113 11.92 11.88 -8.43
C ARG A 113 13.25 12.57 -8.77
N PHE A 114 13.61 12.59 -10.06
CA PHE A 114 14.84 13.27 -10.51
C PHE A 114 14.73 14.82 -10.55
N LYS A 115 13.50 15.35 -10.56
CA LYS A 115 13.17 16.77 -10.36
C LYS A 115 11.84 16.87 -9.60
N ILE A 116 11.59 17.99 -8.91
CA ILE A 116 10.41 18.23 -8.04
C ILE A 116 9.08 17.70 -8.64
N PHE A 117 8.82 18.01 -9.92
CA PHE A 117 7.58 17.65 -10.63
C PHE A 117 7.69 16.41 -11.54
N TRP A 118 8.81 15.68 -11.52
CA TRP A 118 9.09 14.63 -12.50
C TRP A 118 9.69 13.37 -11.87
N MET A 119 9.04 12.23 -12.09
CA MET A 119 9.59 10.91 -11.83
C MET A 119 9.97 10.21 -13.14
N ILE A 120 11.02 9.40 -13.11
CA ILE A 120 11.42 8.53 -14.23
C ILE A 120 11.69 7.10 -13.74
N PRO A 121 11.54 6.09 -14.62
CA PRO A 121 11.90 4.72 -14.29
C PRO A 121 13.42 4.50 -14.32
N ARG A 122 13.92 3.64 -13.41
CA ARG A 122 15.20 2.94 -13.55
C ARG A 122 14.97 1.45 -13.31
N VAL A 123 15.68 0.61 -14.06
CA VAL A 123 15.79 -0.82 -13.79
C VAL A 123 17.18 -1.12 -13.24
N GLY A 124 17.29 -2.16 -12.41
CA GLY A 124 18.54 -2.55 -11.78
C GLY A 124 18.47 -3.94 -11.15
N ASN A 125 19.56 -4.34 -10.50
CA ASN A 125 19.67 -5.61 -9.77
C ASN A 125 20.52 -5.51 -8.48
N SER A 126 21.03 -4.32 -8.14
CA SER A 126 21.74 -4.05 -6.88
C SER A 126 21.02 -2.97 -6.08
N GLY A 127 21.09 -3.01 -4.74
CA GLY A 127 20.62 -1.90 -3.91
C GLY A 127 21.23 -0.56 -4.32
N SER A 128 22.52 -0.55 -4.70
CA SER A 128 23.24 0.64 -5.18
C SER A 128 22.74 1.23 -6.50
N ASP A 129 21.89 0.52 -7.25
CA ASP A 129 21.20 1.09 -8.43
C ASP A 129 20.03 2.00 -8.02
N ILE A 130 19.47 1.85 -6.82
CA ILE A 130 18.25 2.56 -6.40
C ILE A 130 18.59 4.03 -6.12
N PRO A 131 18.07 4.99 -6.90
CA PRO A 131 18.37 6.40 -6.65
C PRO A 131 17.68 6.90 -5.39
N ALA A 132 18.27 7.94 -4.79
CA ALA A 132 17.57 8.74 -3.79
C ALA A 132 16.25 9.30 -4.36
N GLU A 133 15.29 9.56 -3.46
CA GLU A 133 13.93 9.97 -3.83
C GLU A 133 13.18 8.95 -4.71
N THR A 134 13.45 7.65 -4.50
CA THR A 134 12.58 6.58 -5.02
C THR A 134 11.23 6.59 -4.29
N GLN A 135 10.14 6.48 -5.04
CA GLN A 135 8.75 6.55 -4.56
C GLN A 135 7.91 5.32 -4.93
N MET A 136 8.49 4.39 -5.69
CA MET A 136 7.97 3.04 -5.92
C MET A 136 9.17 2.15 -6.24
N LEU A 137 9.26 0.98 -5.62
CA LEU A 137 10.19 -0.08 -5.99
C LEU A 137 9.40 -1.38 -6.19
N LEU A 138 9.56 -2.02 -7.33
CA LEU A 138 8.92 -3.28 -7.70
C LEU A 138 10.03 -4.31 -7.96
N LEU A 139 10.19 -5.25 -7.02
CA LEU A 139 11.08 -6.39 -7.17
C LEU A 139 10.37 -7.52 -7.93
N GLU A 140 11.14 -8.28 -8.70
CA GLU A 140 10.77 -9.56 -9.31
C GLU A 140 11.60 -10.67 -8.63
N ALA A 141 10.94 -11.59 -7.95
CA ALA A 141 11.62 -12.74 -7.34
C ALA A 141 12.05 -13.75 -8.41
N LYS A 142 13.23 -14.36 -8.27
CA LYS A 142 13.82 -15.21 -9.32
C LYS A 142 13.09 -16.53 -9.57
N GLU A 143 12.54 -17.15 -8.53
CA GLU A 143 12.19 -18.59 -8.56
C GLU A 143 10.75 -18.86 -9.01
N GLU A 144 9.87 -17.87 -8.88
CA GLU A 144 8.48 -17.92 -9.33
C GLU A 144 8.05 -16.53 -9.82
N THR A 145 7.02 -16.45 -10.67
CA THR A 145 6.47 -15.19 -11.20
C THR A 145 5.70 -14.39 -10.13
N THR A 146 6.38 -14.02 -9.05
CA THR A 146 5.89 -13.21 -7.94
C THR A 146 6.67 -11.90 -7.88
N TYR A 147 5.94 -10.80 -7.76
CA TYR A 147 6.47 -9.47 -7.59
C TYR A 147 6.24 -9.00 -6.16
N ILE A 148 7.15 -8.18 -5.64
CA ILE A 148 7.03 -7.52 -4.34
C ILE A 148 7.14 -6.02 -4.57
N VAL A 149 6.10 -5.27 -4.21
CA VAL A 149 6.12 -3.81 -4.27
C VAL A 149 6.46 -3.23 -2.91
N PHE A 150 7.29 -2.19 -2.90
CA PHE A 150 7.58 -1.31 -1.78
C PHE A 150 7.09 0.09 -2.16
N LEU A 151 6.17 0.63 -1.38
CA LEU A 151 5.54 1.94 -1.55
C LEU A 151 5.82 2.81 -0.31
N PRO A 152 6.76 3.77 -0.39
CA PRO A 152 6.86 4.88 0.56
C PRO A 152 5.50 5.56 0.75
N VAL A 153 5.05 5.68 2.00
CA VAL A 153 3.80 6.35 2.36
C VAL A 153 4.05 7.68 3.06
N LEU A 154 3.03 8.55 3.04
CA LEU A 154 2.93 9.68 3.97
C LEU A 154 2.31 9.18 5.27
N ASN A 155 2.87 9.54 6.41
CA ASN A 155 2.36 9.15 7.72
C ASN A 155 2.46 10.34 8.69
N GLY A 156 1.30 10.89 9.08
CA GLY A 156 1.25 12.17 9.80
C GLY A 156 1.93 13.29 9.03
N GLU A 157 2.84 13.99 9.69
CA GLU A 157 3.62 15.12 9.14
C GLU A 157 4.87 14.69 8.36
N PHE A 158 5.14 13.38 8.24
CA PHE A 158 6.37 12.86 7.62
C PHE A 158 6.13 12.24 6.22
N ARG A 159 6.99 12.62 5.27
CA ARG A 159 7.18 11.94 3.98
C ARG A 159 8.22 10.82 4.15
N SER A 160 8.06 9.74 3.40
CA SER A 160 9.13 8.75 3.18
C SER A 160 9.59 8.68 1.72
N SER A 161 10.80 8.16 1.52
CA SER A 161 11.34 7.77 0.21
C SER A 161 12.32 6.60 0.36
N LEU A 162 12.52 5.82 -0.70
CA LEU A 162 13.59 4.80 -0.74
C LEU A 162 14.86 5.39 -1.35
N GLN A 163 16.00 4.84 -0.96
CA GLN A 163 17.29 5.07 -1.61
C GLN A 163 18.19 3.84 -1.49
N GLY A 164 19.18 3.73 -2.37
CA GLY A 164 20.29 2.79 -2.27
C GLY A 164 21.56 3.43 -1.73
N ASN A 165 22.43 2.65 -1.12
CA ASN A 165 23.76 3.09 -0.69
C ASN A 165 24.90 2.29 -1.36
N SER A 166 26.15 2.70 -1.12
CA SER A 166 27.34 2.08 -1.70
C SER A 166 27.69 0.69 -1.13
N ALA A 167 26.99 0.23 -0.10
CA ALA A 167 27.09 -1.14 0.44
C ALA A 167 26.01 -2.08 -0.14
N ASN A 168 25.29 -1.64 -1.19
CA ASN A 168 24.16 -2.32 -1.82
C ASN A 168 22.95 -2.51 -0.90
N GLU A 169 22.84 -1.72 0.16
CA GLU A 169 21.72 -1.77 1.09
C GLU A 169 20.56 -0.93 0.57
N LEU A 170 19.33 -1.41 0.80
CA LEU A 170 18.11 -0.64 0.65
C LEU A 170 17.86 0.14 1.94
N GLU A 171 17.71 1.45 1.80
CA GLU A 171 17.39 2.37 2.87
C GLU A 171 16.03 3.03 2.61
N PHE A 172 15.36 3.46 3.68
CA PHE A 172 14.29 4.44 3.60
C PHE A 172 14.65 5.72 4.36
N CYS A 173 14.46 6.85 3.69
CA CYS A 173 14.48 8.17 4.31
C CYS A 173 13.09 8.49 4.86
N VAL A 174 13.03 9.16 6.00
CA VAL A 174 11.79 9.72 6.58
C VAL A 174 12.07 11.15 7.00
N GLU A 175 11.31 12.12 6.47
CA GLU A 175 11.52 13.55 6.76
C GLU A 175 10.22 14.35 6.81
N SER A 176 10.12 15.28 7.76
CA SER A 176 9.01 16.24 7.90
C SER A 176 9.23 17.51 7.06
N GLY A 177 10.49 17.89 6.87
CA GLY A 177 10.88 19.16 6.24
C GLY A 177 10.94 20.36 7.20
N ASP A 178 10.54 20.19 8.46
CA ASP A 178 10.61 21.22 9.51
C ASP A 178 11.50 20.74 10.68
N PRO A 179 12.59 21.45 11.04
CA PRO A 179 13.43 21.14 12.19
C PRO A 179 12.71 21.06 13.55
N ALA A 180 11.52 21.66 13.70
CA ALA A 180 10.70 21.56 14.91
C ALA A 180 9.84 20.30 14.96
N ILE A 181 9.47 19.73 13.80
CA ILE A 181 8.66 18.51 13.69
C ILE A 181 9.60 17.31 13.70
N VAL A 182 9.78 16.73 14.89
CA VAL A 182 10.76 15.65 15.16
C VAL A 182 10.08 14.38 15.68
N ALA A 183 10.55 13.23 15.23
CA ALA A 183 10.13 11.91 15.72
C ALA A 183 11.35 11.03 16.02
N SER A 184 11.22 10.07 16.94
CA SER A 184 12.22 9.03 17.20
C SER A 184 11.90 7.69 16.54
N GLU A 185 10.77 7.59 15.84
CA GLU A 185 10.33 6.39 15.14
C GLU A 185 9.47 6.73 13.93
N SER A 186 9.35 5.80 12.99
CA SER A 186 8.32 5.83 11.95
C SER A 186 7.92 4.40 11.63
N LEU A 187 6.89 3.91 12.33
CA LEU A 187 6.48 2.50 12.34
C LEU A 187 5.76 2.04 11.06
N ASN A 188 5.20 2.99 10.30
CA ASN A 188 4.47 2.73 9.06
C ASN A 188 5.00 3.65 7.95
N ALA A 189 6.27 3.48 7.58
CA ALA A 189 6.95 4.34 6.61
C ALA A 189 6.89 3.79 5.18
N VAL A 190 7.01 2.48 4.99
CA VAL A 190 7.00 1.83 3.68
C VAL A 190 5.99 0.69 3.69
N PHE A 191 4.93 0.79 2.89
CA PHE A 191 4.01 -0.32 2.68
C PHE A 191 4.62 -1.35 1.72
N VAL A 192 4.50 -2.64 2.05
CA VAL A 192 4.92 -3.76 1.20
C VAL A 192 3.78 -4.72 0.92
N ASN A 193 3.74 -5.27 -0.30
CA ASN A 193 2.75 -6.25 -0.72
C ASN A 193 3.32 -7.16 -1.82
N CYS A 194 2.86 -8.40 -1.92
CA CYS A 194 3.27 -9.34 -2.97
C CYS A 194 2.11 -9.84 -3.84
N GLY A 195 2.39 -10.18 -5.10
CA GLY A 195 1.40 -10.76 -6.02
C GLY A 195 2.01 -11.20 -7.36
N ASN A 196 1.27 -12.05 -8.10
CA ASN A 196 1.81 -12.70 -9.30
C ASN A 196 1.55 -11.94 -10.62
N ASN A 197 0.90 -10.79 -10.55
CA ASN A 197 0.75 -9.83 -11.65
C ASN A 197 1.07 -8.44 -11.09
N PRO A 198 2.04 -7.69 -11.65
CA PRO A 198 2.44 -6.39 -11.10
C PRO A 198 1.36 -5.31 -11.25
N PHE A 199 0.49 -5.41 -12.27
CA PHE A 199 -0.59 -4.45 -12.48
C PHE A 199 -1.73 -4.63 -11.48
N ASP A 200 -2.11 -5.88 -11.21
CA ASP A 200 -3.11 -6.20 -10.17
C ASP A 200 -2.53 -5.88 -8.78
N LEU A 201 -1.26 -6.21 -8.54
CA LEU A 201 -0.53 -5.89 -7.30
C LEU A 201 -0.53 -4.39 -7.00
N MET A 202 -0.20 -3.54 -7.98
CA MET A 202 -0.28 -2.08 -7.83
C MET A 202 -1.72 -1.62 -7.54
N THR A 203 -2.70 -2.17 -8.26
CA THR A 203 -4.13 -1.80 -8.12
C THR A 203 -4.66 -2.12 -6.72
N GLU A 204 -4.42 -3.32 -6.20
CA GLU A 204 -4.85 -3.70 -4.85
C GLU A 204 -4.05 -2.99 -3.77
N SER A 205 -2.75 -2.74 -3.98
CA SER A 205 -1.93 -1.96 -3.04
C SER A 205 -2.45 -0.53 -2.87
N MET A 206 -2.85 0.13 -3.97
CA MET A 206 -3.43 1.48 -3.88
C MET A 206 -4.80 1.49 -3.20
N LYS A 207 -5.64 0.47 -3.37
CA LYS A 207 -6.91 0.32 -2.61
C LYS A 207 -6.67 0.06 -1.12
N ILE A 208 -5.64 -0.72 -0.79
CA ILE A 208 -5.24 -0.95 0.61
C ILE A 208 -4.78 0.36 1.25
N LEU A 209 -3.97 1.16 0.56
CA LEU A 209 -3.49 2.46 1.04
C LEU A 209 -4.58 3.55 1.11
N GLU A 210 -5.55 3.52 0.18
CA GLU A 210 -6.77 4.35 0.22
C GLU A 210 -7.54 4.06 1.52
N LYS A 211 -7.82 2.77 1.78
CA LYS A 211 -8.52 2.33 3.00
C LYS A 211 -7.73 2.55 4.30
N TYR A 212 -6.41 2.42 4.26
CA TYR A 212 -5.55 2.58 5.44
C TYR A 212 -5.38 4.06 5.83
N THR A 213 -5.07 4.93 4.86
CA THR A 213 -4.80 6.34 5.16
C THR A 213 -6.08 7.19 5.26
N GLY A 214 -7.10 6.91 4.44
CA GLY A 214 -8.26 7.79 4.28
C GLY A 214 -7.95 9.17 3.69
N THR A 215 -6.71 9.42 3.22
CA THR A 215 -6.23 10.75 2.78
C THR A 215 -6.40 11.03 1.29
N PHE A 216 -6.63 9.99 0.49
CA PHE A 216 -6.77 10.10 -0.96
C PHE A 216 -7.83 9.13 -1.49
N THR A 217 -8.15 9.29 -2.77
CA THR A 217 -9.04 8.42 -3.54
C THR A 217 -8.29 7.90 -4.77
N ILE A 218 -8.47 6.64 -5.17
CA ILE A 218 -7.89 6.09 -6.40
C ILE A 218 -8.48 6.77 -7.65
N ARG A 219 -7.73 6.79 -8.75
CA ARG A 219 -8.09 7.54 -9.98
C ARG A 219 -9.46 7.14 -10.52
N GLU A 220 -9.79 5.86 -10.44
CA GLU A 220 -10.97 5.22 -11.01
C GLU A 220 -12.26 5.63 -10.28
N GLN A 221 -12.14 6.09 -9.03
CA GLN A 221 -13.24 6.62 -8.22
C GLN A 221 -13.36 8.15 -8.30
N LYS A 222 -12.35 8.87 -8.83
CA LYS A 222 -12.42 10.33 -9.00
C LYS A 222 -13.31 10.68 -10.18
N GLN A 223 -14.35 11.48 -9.93
CA GLN A 223 -15.12 12.10 -11.01
C GLN A 223 -14.22 13.05 -11.80
N ALA A 224 -14.27 12.95 -13.13
CA ALA A 224 -13.66 13.94 -13.99
C ALA A 224 -14.41 15.28 -13.83
N SER A 225 -13.68 16.37 -13.63
CA SER A 225 -14.26 17.71 -13.61
C SER A 225 -14.99 17.96 -14.92
N GLN A 226 -16.27 18.36 -14.84
CA GLN A 226 -17.00 18.80 -16.03
C GLN A 226 -16.39 20.11 -16.52
N PHE A 227 -15.92 20.13 -17.76
CA PHE A 227 -15.45 21.35 -18.41
C PHE A 227 -16.64 22.26 -18.68
N THR A 228 -16.76 23.35 -17.93
CA THR A 228 -17.66 24.46 -18.24
C THR A 228 -17.07 25.24 -19.42
N ASN A 229 -17.77 25.21 -20.55
CA ASN A 229 -17.50 26.09 -21.70
C ASN A 229 -17.98 27.52 -21.44
#